data_AF-A0A1J5WE16-F1
#
_entry.id   AF-A0A1J5WE16-F1
#
_cell.length_a   1.000
_cell.length_b   1.000
_cell.length_c   1.000
_cell.angle_alpha   90.00
_cell.angle_beta   90.00
_cell.angle_gamma   90.00
#
_symmetry.space_group_name_H-M   'P 1'
#
loop_
_entity.id
_entity.type
_entity.pdbx_description
1 polymer ?
#
loop_
_entity_poly.entity_id
_entity_poly.type
_entity_poly.pdbx_seq_one_letter_code
_entity_poly.pdbx_strand_id
1 'polypeptide(L)'
;MKNIRLERCAIKLLPKLRLHEDSEIEELYLETGHEGYVSSILGAGDRSIWLGKVKSLKLKHCAVNLLPKLKLHEDNVMDVWLSGWWYGDISEILVKKDRTICVGRVKSLSLEFYAISILPKLKLHEDNVMEYFWLYAKEEIYVSKIFGAEDSSIWLGKVKKSLRLELYAISILPKLRLHEDNVLDSLQIVDVDSGMLQKDSWILNKIKTARSALGAFLIFETEEDPQTEPLLGPGMDGDGASGWKIKQIKMENSTVLALKGIRTDKSCVLDRFELTNPTKKDMNRVFEADERVYLGKIKQNGLAVPPSIEEALSYTLVDEEGNNLVS
;
A
#
# COMPACT_ATOMS: atom_id res chain seq x y z
N MET A 1 -1.17 4.64 32.50
CA MET A 1 -0.33 3.43 32.67
C MET A 1 0.68 3.44 31.54
N LYS A 2 1.99 3.25 31.77
CA LYS A 2 2.95 3.48 30.67
C LYS A 2 2.89 2.35 29.63
N ASN A 3 3.36 1.15 29.92
CA ASN A 3 3.40 0.07 28.93
C ASN A 3 2.82 -1.24 29.48
N ILE A 4 2.00 -1.93 28.68
CA ILE A 4 1.50 -3.28 28.96
C ILE A 4 2.11 -4.22 27.94
N ARG A 5 2.92 -5.17 28.41
CA ARG A 5 3.57 -6.18 27.57
C ARG A 5 3.17 -7.57 28.05
N LEU A 6 2.41 -8.30 27.23
CA LEU A 6 2.00 -9.67 27.51
C LEU A 6 2.56 -10.59 26.44
N GLU A 7 3.41 -11.52 26.85
CA GLU A 7 4.06 -12.46 25.95
C GLU A 7 3.73 -13.91 26.32
N ARG A 8 3.69 -14.76 25.30
CA ARG A 8 3.48 -16.21 25.45
C ARG A 8 2.22 -16.46 26.29
N CYS A 9 2.35 -17.18 27.40
CA CYS A 9 1.22 -17.54 28.25
C CYS A 9 0.61 -16.34 29.01
N ALA A 10 1.35 -15.23 29.17
CA ALA A 10 0.87 -14.04 29.88
C ALA A 10 -0.29 -13.35 29.15
N ILE A 11 -0.48 -13.61 27.85
CA ILE A 11 -1.63 -13.11 27.09
C ILE A 11 -2.97 -13.53 27.71
N LYS A 12 -3.02 -14.65 28.43
CA LYS A 12 -4.22 -15.10 29.17
C LYS A 12 -4.66 -14.13 30.27
N LEU A 13 -3.81 -13.16 30.64
CA LEU A 13 -4.12 -12.08 31.56
C LEU A 13 -4.84 -10.91 30.89
N LEU A 14 -4.81 -10.80 29.55
CA LEU A 14 -5.41 -9.69 28.81
C LEU A 14 -6.89 -9.44 29.18
N PRO A 15 -7.78 -10.45 29.22
CA PRO A 15 -9.18 -10.21 29.60
C PRO A 15 -9.37 -9.90 31.10
N LYS A 16 -8.32 -10.09 31.91
CA LYS A 16 -8.34 -9.86 33.36
C LYS A 16 -7.80 -8.48 33.73
N LEU A 17 -7.31 -7.70 32.77
CA LEU A 17 -6.89 -6.33 32.98
C LEU A 17 -8.12 -5.47 33.32
N ARG A 18 -8.25 -5.06 34.58
CA ARG A 18 -9.30 -4.14 35.02
C ARG A 18 -8.84 -2.70 34.78
N LEU A 19 -9.06 -2.22 33.56
CA LEU A 19 -8.72 -0.87 33.15
C LEU A 19 -9.90 0.08 33.43
N HIS A 20 -9.60 1.24 34.00
CA HIS A 20 -10.57 2.34 34.15
C HIS A 20 -10.99 2.88 32.77
N GLU A 21 -12.14 3.55 32.68
CA GLU A 21 -12.63 4.16 31.44
C GLU A 21 -11.63 5.17 30.85
N ASP A 22 -11.06 6.02 31.71
CA ASP A 22 -10.01 7.00 31.38
C ASP A 22 -8.58 6.41 31.29
N SER A 23 -8.44 5.08 31.16
CA SER A 23 -7.11 4.49 31.07
C SER A 23 -6.41 4.92 29.79
N GLU A 24 -5.23 5.50 29.95
CA GLU A 24 -4.31 5.78 28.85
C GLU A 24 -3.09 4.86 28.94
N ILE A 25 -2.85 4.11 27.87
CA ILE A 25 -1.73 3.18 27.68
C ILE A 25 -0.82 3.76 26.59
N GLU A 26 0.47 3.93 26.89
CA GLU A 26 1.45 4.36 25.86
C GLU A 26 1.69 3.24 24.85
N GLU A 27 1.92 2.01 25.32
CA GLU A 27 2.11 0.83 24.46
C GLU A 27 1.39 -0.40 25.01
N LEU A 28 0.60 -1.06 24.15
CA LEU A 28 0.11 -2.42 24.33
C LEU A 28 0.83 -3.35 23.37
N TYR A 29 1.67 -4.24 23.92
CA TYR A 29 2.43 -5.24 23.18
C TYR A 29 1.93 -6.64 23.52
N LEU A 30 1.42 -7.37 22.53
CA LEU A 30 0.97 -8.76 22.64
C LEU A 30 1.74 -9.64 21.66
N GLU A 31 2.41 -10.68 22.15
CA GLU A 31 3.13 -11.63 21.32
C GLU A 31 2.94 -13.08 21.78
N THR A 32 2.54 -13.96 20.88
CA THR A 32 2.58 -15.41 21.12
C THR A 32 2.62 -16.21 19.83
N GLY A 33 3.61 -17.10 19.71
CA GLY A 33 3.66 -18.08 18.60
C GLY A 33 2.83 -19.34 18.84
N HIS A 34 2.10 -19.45 19.95
CA HIS A 34 1.31 -20.65 20.28
C HIS A 34 -0.19 -20.32 20.33
N GLU A 35 -0.95 -20.89 19.40
CA GLU A 35 -2.40 -20.67 19.25
C GLU A 35 -3.18 -21.02 20.53
N GLY A 36 -2.74 -22.06 21.27
CA GLY A 36 -3.35 -22.44 22.55
C GLY A 36 -3.29 -21.39 23.67
N TYR A 37 -2.52 -20.30 23.52
CA TYR A 37 -2.57 -19.17 24.46
C TYR A 37 -3.66 -18.16 24.11
N VAL A 38 -4.03 -18.02 22.84
CA VAL A 38 -5.10 -17.14 22.40
C VAL A 38 -6.47 -17.83 22.36
N SER A 39 -6.51 -19.16 22.20
CA SER A 39 -7.77 -19.93 22.11
C SER A 39 -8.77 -19.63 23.23
N SER A 40 -8.30 -19.50 24.47
CA SER A 40 -9.15 -19.15 25.62
C SER A 40 -9.78 -17.76 25.54
N ILE A 41 -9.25 -16.87 24.71
CA ILE A 41 -9.71 -15.49 24.52
C ILE A 41 -10.55 -15.37 23.25
N LEU A 42 -10.26 -16.17 22.22
CA LEU A 42 -10.96 -16.13 20.93
C LEU A 42 -12.47 -16.42 21.05
N GLY A 43 -12.88 -17.18 22.07
CA GLY A 43 -14.30 -17.40 22.41
C GLY A 43 -15.02 -16.17 22.96
N ALA A 44 -14.32 -15.10 23.32
CA ALA A 44 -14.95 -13.85 23.75
C ALA A 44 -15.66 -13.15 22.59
N GLY A 45 -16.68 -12.35 22.89
CA GLY A 45 -17.33 -11.51 21.89
C GLY A 45 -16.36 -10.53 21.23
N ASP A 46 -16.64 -10.13 19.99
CA ASP A 46 -15.88 -9.05 19.37
C ASP A 46 -16.04 -7.76 20.19
N ARG A 47 -14.98 -6.95 20.29
CA ARG A 47 -14.94 -5.70 21.06
C ARG A 47 -15.33 -5.89 22.55
N SER A 48 -15.01 -7.04 23.14
CA SER A 48 -15.32 -7.35 24.55
C SER A 48 -14.23 -6.94 25.53
N ILE A 49 -12.99 -6.72 25.07
CA ILE A 49 -11.85 -6.37 25.94
C ILE A 49 -11.63 -4.87 25.88
N TRP A 50 -12.07 -4.15 26.90
CA TRP A 50 -11.86 -2.71 27.01
C TRP A 50 -10.41 -2.36 27.36
N LEU A 51 -9.81 -1.47 26.57
CA LEU A 51 -8.43 -1.00 26.76
C LEU A 51 -8.32 0.51 27.07
N GLY A 52 -9.41 1.28 26.96
CA GLY A 52 -9.34 2.74 27.03
C GLY A 52 -8.63 3.33 25.80
N LYS A 53 -7.77 4.33 26.03
CA LYS A 53 -6.91 4.92 24.99
C LYS A 53 -5.57 4.19 24.96
N VAL A 54 -5.11 3.84 23.75
CA VAL A 54 -3.83 3.16 23.50
C VAL A 54 -3.11 3.95 22.43
N LYS A 55 -1.91 4.47 22.71
CA LYS A 55 -1.14 5.23 21.71
C LYS A 55 -0.43 4.32 20.72
N SER A 56 0.06 3.15 21.14
CA SER A 56 0.71 2.17 20.28
C SER A 56 0.20 0.75 20.54
N LEU A 57 -0.33 0.09 19.51
CA LEU A 57 -0.80 -1.28 19.53
C LEU A 57 0.12 -2.17 18.69
N LYS A 58 0.77 -3.15 19.32
CA LYS A 58 1.66 -4.09 18.66
C LYS A 58 1.19 -5.52 18.88
N LEU A 59 0.76 -6.21 17.82
CA LEU A 59 0.33 -7.60 17.86
C LEU A 59 1.25 -8.45 16.98
N LYS A 60 1.86 -9.47 17.56
CA LYS A 60 2.75 -10.38 16.85
C LYS A 60 2.32 -11.84 16.97
N HIS A 61 2.54 -12.58 15.87
CA HIS A 61 2.18 -13.98 15.73
C HIS A 61 0.68 -14.20 16.02
N CYS A 62 0.29 -15.27 16.71
CA CYS A 62 -1.11 -15.62 16.97
C CYS A 62 -1.86 -14.54 17.78
N ALA A 63 -1.16 -13.58 18.40
CA ALA A 63 -1.81 -12.44 19.04
C ALA A 63 -2.57 -11.54 18.04
N VAL A 64 -2.23 -11.56 16.75
CA VAL A 64 -2.94 -10.80 15.72
C VAL A 64 -4.42 -11.20 15.67
N ASN A 65 -4.74 -12.48 15.81
CA ASN A 65 -6.13 -12.97 15.90
C ASN A 65 -6.96 -12.38 17.05
N LEU A 66 -6.33 -11.71 18.03
CA LEU A 66 -7.04 -11.02 19.11
C LEU A 66 -7.55 -9.63 18.71
N LEU A 67 -7.09 -9.06 17.59
CA LEU A 67 -7.48 -7.72 17.14
C LEU A 67 -9.00 -7.47 17.18
N PRO A 68 -9.88 -8.39 16.70
CA PRO A 68 -11.33 -8.18 16.74
C PRO A 68 -11.93 -8.14 18.15
N LYS A 69 -11.20 -8.66 19.15
CA LYS A 69 -11.65 -8.74 20.55
C LYS A 69 -11.37 -7.45 21.32
N LEU A 70 -10.44 -6.64 20.83
CA LEU A 70 -10.04 -5.39 21.49
C LEU A 70 -11.08 -4.29 21.25
N LYS A 71 -11.35 -3.51 22.30
CA LYS A 71 -12.20 -2.33 22.27
C LYS A 71 -11.42 -1.14 22.81
N LEU A 72 -11.32 -0.12 21.98
CA LEU A 72 -10.67 1.15 22.28
C LEU A 72 -11.72 2.23 22.49
N HIS A 73 -11.30 3.30 23.17
CA HIS A 73 -12.07 4.55 23.26
C HIS A 73 -12.32 5.11 21.85
N GLU A 74 -13.47 5.78 21.65
CA GLU A 74 -13.88 6.30 20.34
C GLU A 74 -12.92 7.36 19.77
N ASP A 75 -12.45 8.26 20.63
CA ASP A 75 -11.45 9.28 20.29
C ASP A 75 -10.01 8.76 20.18
N ASN A 76 -9.79 7.44 20.24
CA ASN A 76 -8.43 6.89 20.20
C ASN A 76 -7.80 7.06 18.82
N VAL A 77 -6.63 7.71 18.79
CA VAL A 77 -5.75 7.79 17.62
C VAL A 77 -4.45 7.08 17.97
N MET A 78 -4.07 6.07 17.19
CA MET A 78 -2.95 5.20 17.56
C MET A 78 -2.05 4.78 16.41
N ASP A 79 -0.85 4.33 16.77
CA ASP A 79 0.03 3.56 15.89
C ASP A 79 -0.30 2.06 16.02
N VAL A 80 -0.40 1.35 14.90
CA VAL A 80 -0.76 -0.07 14.83
C VAL A 80 0.32 -0.83 14.07
N TRP A 81 0.88 -1.88 14.70
CA TRP A 81 1.83 -2.80 14.08
C TRP A 81 1.33 -4.23 14.25
N LEU A 82 1.05 -4.90 13.14
CA LEU A 82 0.62 -6.28 13.09
C LEU A 82 1.63 -7.12 12.29
N SER A 83 2.12 -8.22 12.86
CA SER A 83 3.07 -9.13 12.20
C SER A 83 2.64 -10.58 12.39
N GLY A 84 2.34 -11.28 11.31
CA GLY A 84 1.95 -12.71 11.33
C GLY A 84 2.87 -13.53 10.43
N TRP A 85 3.71 -14.38 11.02
CA TRP A 85 4.69 -15.18 10.27
C TRP A 85 4.05 -16.40 9.60
N TRP A 86 2.97 -16.91 10.19
CA TRP A 86 2.25 -18.08 9.73
C TRP A 86 0.80 -17.76 9.39
N TYR A 87 0.20 -18.55 8.50
CA TYR A 87 -1.21 -18.42 8.17
C TYR A 87 -2.13 -18.53 9.42
N GLY A 88 -1.78 -19.41 10.37
CA GLY A 88 -2.50 -19.57 11.64
C GLY A 88 -2.54 -18.30 12.49
N ASP A 89 -1.58 -17.37 12.31
CA ASP A 89 -1.52 -16.12 13.06
C ASP A 89 -2.70 -15.17 12.76
N ILE A 90 -3.36 -15.36 11.62
CA ILE A 90 -4.44 -14.49 11.10
C ILE A 90 -5.72 -15.25 10.71
N SER A 91 -5.77 -16.57 10.90
CA SER A 91 -6.84 -17.44 10.40
C SER A 91 -8.23 -17.01 10.89
N GLU A 92 -8.35 -16.59 12.15
CA GLU A 92 -9.59 -16.11 12.76
C GLU A 92 -10.09 -14.79 12.16
N ILE A 93 -9.17 -13.98 11.64
CA ILE A 93 -9.52 -12.72 10.98
C ILE A 93 -9.95 -12.98 9.54
N LEU A 94 -9.27 -13.88 8.83
CA LEU A 94 -9.54 -14.12 7.41
C LEU A 94 -10.96 -14.63 7.13
N VAL A 95 -11.56 -15.36 8.08
CA VAL A 95 -12.95 -15.85 7.97
C VAL A 95 -13.99 -14.76 8.19
N LYS A 96 -13.60 -13.57 8.69
CA LYS A 96 -14.52 -12.46 8.86
C LYS A 96 -14.84 -11.80 7.52
N LYS A 97 -16.02 -11.18 7.46
CA LYS A 97 -16.41 -10.34 6.32
C LYS A 97 -15.50 -9.11 6.23
N ASP A 98 -15.32 -8.61 5.03
CA ASP A 98 -14.53 -7.41 4.78
C ASP A 98 -15.10 -6.21 5.54
N ARG A 99 -14.22 -5.29 5.95
CA ARG A 99 -14.57 -4.06 6.66
C ARG A 99 -15.41 -4.28 7.94
N THR A 100 -15.18 -5.37 8.67
CA THR A 100 -15.88 -5.65 9.95
C THR A 100 -15.02 -5.42 11.19
N ILE A 101 -13.69 -5.45 11.06
CA ILE A 101 -12.78 -5.25 12.19
C ILE A 101 -12.52 -3.76 12.35
N CYS A 102 -13.19 -3.14 13.30
CA CYS A 102 -13.01 -1.71 13.59
C CYS A 102 -11.67 -1.47 14.28
N VAL A 103 -10.78 -0.71 13.65
CA VAL A 103 -9.49 -0.31 14.23
C VAL A 103 -9.53 1.16 14.71
N GLY A 104 -10.56 1.93 14.33
CA GLY A 104 -10.72 3.32 14.74
C GLY A 104 -9.86 4.27 13.90
N ARG A 105 -9.30 5.30 14.54
CA ARG A 105 -8.39 6.26 13.91
C ARG A 105 -6.95 5.80 14.09
N VAL A 106 -6.20 5.78 12.99
CA VAL A 106 -4.84 5.24 12.94
C VAL A 106 -3.89 6.28 12.40
N LYS A 107 -2.93 6.68 13.23
CA LYS A 107 -1.84 7.59 12.87
C LYS A 107 -0.80 6.89 12.00
N SER A 108 -0.43 5.66 12.35
CA SER A 108 0.52 4.85 11.58
C SER A 108 0.06 3.40 11.53
N LEU A 109 0.08 2.77 10.36
CA LEU A 109 -0.28 1.36 10.18
C LEU A 109 0.87 0.61 9.51
N SER A 110 1.44 -0.37 10.22
CA SER A 110 2.43 -1.31 9.71
C SER A 110 1.87 -2.73 9.70
N LEU A 111 1.89 -3.38 8.54
CA LEU A 111 1.51 -4.79 8.37
C LEU A 111 2.67 -5.58 7.76
N GLU A 112 3.10 -6.62 8.46
CA GLU A 112 4.22 -7.46 8.04
C GLU A 112 3.78 -8.90 7.81
N PHE A 113 4.34 -9.53 6.77
CA PHE A 113 4.11 -10.93 6.41
C PHE A 113 2.61 -11.20 6.17
N TYR A 114 2.04 -12.28 6.71
CA TYR A 114 0.62 -12.61 6.52
C TYR A 114 -0.31 -11.53 7.07
N ALA A 115 0.11 -10.68 8.00
CA ALA A 115 -0.72 -9.58 8.50
C ALA A 115 -1.11 -8.59 7.39
N ILE A 116 -0.44 -8.59 6.23
CA ILE A 116 -0.92 -7.81 5.09
C ILE A 116 -2.30 -8.30 4.66
N SER A 117 -2.53 -9.62 4.63
CA SER A 117 -3.77 -10.26 4.17
C SER A 117 -5.02 -9.89 4.98
N ILE A 118 -4.88 -9.29 6.17
CA ILE A 118 -6.03 -8.81 6.95
C ILE A 118 -6.50 -7.42 6.55
N LEU A 119 -5.76 -6.71 5.68
CA LEU A 119 -6.06 -5.34 5.28
C LEU A 119 -7.50 -5.14 4.74
N PRO A 120 -8.06 -6.01 3.87
CA PRO A 120 -9.47 -5.89 3.45
C PRO A 120 -10.50 -6.06 4.59
N LYS A 121 -10.10 -6.70 5.69
CA LYS A 121 -10.96 -6.96 6.85
C LYS A 121 -11.07 -5.76 7.78
N LEU A 122 -10.12 -4.83 7.70
CA LEU A 122 -10.06 -3.66 8.57
C LEU A 122 -11.08 -2.60 8.14
N LYS A 123 -11.71 -1.96 9.12
CA LYS A 123 -12.53 -0.77 8.97
C LYS A 123 -11.88 0.37 9.76
N LEU A 124 -11.33 1.33 9.01
CA LEU A 124 -10.85 2.60 9.55
C LEU A 124 -12.03 3.57 9.69
N HIS A 125 -11.87 4.57 10.56
CA HIS A 125 -12.86 5.65 10.70
C HIS A 125 -12.97 6.48 9.41
N GLU A 126 -14.15 7.02 9.08
CA GLU A 126 -14.43 7.71 7.81
C GLU A 126 -13.60 9.00 7.59
N ASP A 127 -13.17 9.63 8.68
CA ASP A 127 -12.30 10.81 8.68
C ASP A 127 -10.82 10.46 8.93
N ASN A 128 -10.42 9.20 8.77
CA ASN A 128 -9.07 8.75 9.09
C ASN A 128 -8.00 9.52 8.29
N VAL A 129 -7.13 10.21 9.03
CA VAL A 129 -5.93 10.87 8.50
C VAL A 129 -4.70 10.21 9.11
N MET A 130 -4.05 9.38 8.30
CA MET A 130 -2.85 8.64 8.65
C MET A 130 -1.59 9.38 8.18
N GLU A 131 -0.53 9.32 8.97
CA GLU A 131 0.78 9.82 8.60
C GLU A 131 1.58 8.77 7.80
N TYR A 132 1.63 7.53 8.29
CA TYR A 132 2.48 6.46 7.75
C TYR A 132 1.71 5.18 7.48
N PHE A 133 1.83 4.64 6.26
CA PHE A 133 1.36 3.32 5.89
C PHE A 133 2.52 2.46 5.38
N TRP A 134 2.79 1.32 6.01
CA TRP A 134 3.91 0.45 5.68
C TRP A 134 3.46 -1.02 5.53
N LEU A 135 3.83 -1.63 4.40
CA LEU A 135 3.61 -3.05 4.13
C LEU A 135 4.94 -3.74 3.80
N TYR A 136 5.22 -4.86 4.46
CA TYR A 136 6.40 -5.70 4.24
C TYR A 136 6.01 -7.16 3.93
N ALA A 137 6.26 -7.63 2.69
CA ALA A 137 6.00 -9.00 2.29
C ALA A 137 7.25 -9.64 1.67
N LYS A 138 7.96 -10.46 2.45
CA LYS A 138 9.18 -11.12 1.97
C LYS A 138 8.95 -12.10 0.82
N GLU A 139 7.77 -12.69 0.74
CA GLU A 139 7.38 -13.70 -0.23
C GLU A 139 5.95 -13.43 -0.72
N GLU A 140 5.65 -13.88 -1.94
CA GLU A 140 4.33 -13.74 -2.58
C GLU A 140 3.19 -14.36 -1.76
N ILE A 141 3.48 -15.47 -1.09
CA ILE A 141 2.50 -16.19 -0.27
C ILE A 141 1.81 -15.28 0.76
N TYR A 142 2.50 -14.26 1.28
CA TYR A 142 1.96 -13.30 2.26
C TYR A 142 0.89 -12.36 1.70
N VAL A 143 0.89 -12.12 0.39
CA VAL A 143 -0.04 -11.22 -0.31
C VAL A 143 -1.09 -11.96 -1.14
N SER A 144 -0.89 -13.27 -1.37
CA SER A 144 -1.75 -14.12 -2.22
C SER A 144 -3.26 -14.03 -1.91
N LYS A 145 -3.65 -13.83 -0.64
CA LYS A 145 -5.06 -13.75 -0.23
C LYS A 145 -5.74 -12.43 -0.56
N ILE A 146 -4.97 -11.38 -0.90
CA ILE A 146 -5.54 -10.08 -1.30
C ILE A 146 -5.85 -10.04 -2.79
N PHE A 147 -5.31 -10.95 -3.60
CA PHE A 147 -5.59 -10.93 -5.05
C PHE A 147 -7.07 -11.14 -5.39
N GLY A 148 -7.87 -11.73 -4.49
CA GLY A 148 -9.33 -11.80 -4.63
C GLY A 148 -10.07 -10.48 -4.37
N ALA A 149 -9.42 -9.46 -3.81
CA ALA A 149 -10.03 -8.14 -3.63
C ALA A 149 -10.12 -7.40 -4.97
N GLU A 150 -11.18 -6.64 -5.16
CA GLU A 150 -11.31 -5.76 -6.34
C GLU A 150 -10.29 -4.61 -6.28
N ASP A 151 -9.93 -4.06 -7.44
CA ASP A 151 -9.07 -2.88 -7.50
C ASP A 151 -9.76 -1.68 -6.80
N SER A 152 -8.96 -0.83 -6.15
CA SER A 152 -9.44 0.34 -5.40
C SER A 152 -10.51 0.03 -4.33
N SER A 153 -10.59 -1.22 -3.86
CA SER A 153 -11.59 -1.66 -2.87
C SER A 153 -11.15 -1.46 -1.41
N ILE A 154 -9.86 -1.28 -1.15
CA ILE A 154 -9.32 -1.11 0.21
C ILE A 154 -9.15 0.38 0.50
N TRP A 155 -10.11 0.96 1.22
CA TRP A 155 -10.10 2.38 1.57
C TRP A 155 -9.24 2.65 2.82
N LEU A 156 -8.28 3.58 2.70
CA LEU A 156 -7.35 3.96 3.79
C LEU A 156 -7.63 5.34 4.41
N GLY A 157 -8.52 6.14 3.82
CA GLY A 157 -8.67 7.56 4.13
C GLY A 157 -7.55 8.40 3.52
N LYS A 158 -6.99 9.34 4.28
CA LYS A 158 -5.86 10.17 3.85
C LYS A 158 -4.56 9.59 4.38
N VAL A 159 -3.51 9.53 3.54
CA VAL A 159 -2.14 9.19 3.92
C VAL A 159 -1.24 10.36 3.54
N LYS A 160 -0.72 11.06 4.55
CA LYS A 160 -0.05 12.35 4.38
C LYS A 160 1.45 12.22 4.13
N LYS A 161 2.18 11.56 5.03
CA LYS A 161 3.65 11.60 5.01
C LYS A 161 4.26 10.52 4.12
N SER A 162 3.98 9.25 4.38
CA SER A 162 4.64 8.16 3.66
C SER A 162 3.74 6.95 3.45
N LEU A 163 3.77 6.43 2.23
CA LEU A 163 3.30 5.09 1.89
C LEU A 163 4.51 4.26 1.45
N ARG A 164 4.83 3.19 2.18
CA ARG A 164 6.01 2.37 1.94
C ARG A 164 5.63 0.92 1.65
N LEU A 165 6.07 0.41 0.51
CA LEU A 165 5.83 -0.96 0.04
C LEU A 165 7.18 -1.64 -0.18
N GLU A 166 7.41 -2.74 0.53
CA GLU A 166 8.65 -3.50 0.41
C GLU A 166 8.40 -4.88 -0.21
N LEU A 167 9.31 -5.30 -1.10
CA LEU A 167 9.32 -6.62 -1.71
C LEU A 167 7.97 -6.92 -2.40
N TYR A 168 7.32 -8.06 -2.11
CA TYR A 168 6.06 -8.44 -2.73
C TYR A 168 4.86 -7.56 -2.34
N ALA A 169 5.01 -6.65 -1.36
CA ALA A 169 3.91 -5.78 -0.93
C ALA A 169 3.48 -4.78 -2.01
N ILE A 170 4.34 -4.51 -2.99
CA ILE A 170 4.01 -3.67 -4.16
C ILE A 170 2.77 -4.16 -4.92
N SER A 171 2.52 -5.48 -4.89
CA SER A 171 1.37 -6.09 -5.54
C SER A 171 0.01 -5.67 -4.94
N ILE A 172 0.01 -5.09 -3.74
CA ILE A 172 -1.19 -4.61 -3.04
C ILE A 172 -1.60 -3.21 -3.50
N LEU A 173 -0.67 -2.42 -4.02
CA LEU A 173 -0.91 -1.04 -4.45
C LEU A 173 -2.22 -0.80 -5.24
N PRO A 174 -2.62 -1.65 -6.21
CA PRO A 174 -3.82 -1.44 -7.02
C PRO A 174 -5.12 -1.61 -6.24
N LYS A 175 -5.05 -2.37 -5.15
CA LYS A 175 -6.20 -2.63 -4.28
C LYS A 175 -6.45 -1.45 -3.35
N LEU A 176 -5.47 -0.57 -3.17
CA LEU A 176 -5.55 0.56 -2.26
C LEU A 176 -6.29 1.73 -2.88
N ARG A 177 -7.15 2.37 -2.09
CA ARG A 177 -7.86 3.60 -2.40
C ARG A 177 -7.61 4.63 -1.31
N LEU A 178 -7.14 5.81 -1.74
CA LEU A 178 -7.03 6.99 -0.89
C LEU A 178 -8.23 7.91 -1.13
N HIS A 179 -8.46 8.82 -0.18
CA HIS A 179 -9.40 9.92 -0.36
C HIS A 179 -9.01 10.78 -1.59
N GLU A 180 -9.97 11.31 -2.32
CA GLU A 180 -9.76 12.09 -3.56
C GLU A 180 -8.85 13.32 -3.35
N ASP A 181 -9.06 14.06 -2.26
CA ASP A 181 -8.19 15.18 -1.85
C ASP A 181 -6.88 14.76 -1.17
N ASN A 182 -6.46 13.50 -1.29
CA ASN A 182 -5.20 13.08 -0.70
C ASN A 182 -4.02 13.65 -1.50
N VAL A 183 -3.10 14.30 -0.79
CA VAL A 183 -1.78 14.66 -1.29
C VAL A 183 -0.78 13.89 -0.45
N LEU A 184 -0.11 12.92 -1.07
CA LEU A 184 0.88 12.07 -0.45
C LEU A 184 2.26 12.71 -0.62
N ASP A 185 2.96 12.96 0.50
CA ASP A 185 4.30 13.55 0.45
C ASP A 185 5.31 12.57 -0.16
N SER A 186 5.28 11.28 0.22
CA SER A 186 6.22 10.29 -0.31
C SER A 186 5.60 8.90 -0.53
N LEU A 187 5.81 8.35 -1.73
CA LEU A 187 5.67 6.93 -2.03
C LEU A 187 7.06 6.28 -2.04
N GLN A 188 7.26 5.24 -1.24
CA GLN A 188 8.52 4.50 -1.13
C GLN A 188 8.33 3.07 -1.61
N ILE A 189 9.18 2.63 -2.54
CA ILE A 189 9.21 1.27 -3.08
C ILE A 189 10.61 0.72 -2.80
N VAL A 190 10.70 -0.38 -2.06
CA VAL A 190 12.00 -0.90 -1.56
C VAL A 190 12.14 -2.39 -1.90
N ASP A 191 13.33 -2.77 -2.36
CA ASP A 191 13.73 -4.14 -2.69
C ASP A 191 12.80 -4.86 -3.69
N VAL A 192 12.15 -4.14 -4.61
CA VAL A 192 11.24 -4.75 -5.59
C VAL A 192 11.98 -5.22 -6.83
N ASP A 193 12.01 -6.53 -7.08
CA ASP A 193 12.54 -7.10 -8.33
C ASP A 193 11.45 -7.25 -9.42
N SER A 194 11.87 -7.26 -10.68
CA SER A 194 11.00 -7.51 -11.84
C SER A 194 10.19 -8.81 -11.76
N GLY A 195 10.72 -9.86 -11.12
CA GLY A 195 10.01 -11.13 -10.89
C GLY A 195 8.85 -11.02 -9.88
N MET A 196 8.89 -10.02 -9.00
CA MET A 196 7.83 -9.77 -8.01
C MET A 196 6.61 -9.09 -8.61
N LEU A 197 6.74 -8.50 -9.81
CA LEU A 197 5.67 -7.74 -10.46
C LEU A 197 4.61 -8.61 -11.17
N GLN A 198 4.75 -9.95 -11.13
CA GLN A 198 3.85 -11.03 -11.61
C GLN A 198 3.06 -10.88 -12.93
N LYS A 199 2.95 -11.99 -13.68
CA LYS A 199 2.44 -12.05 -15.07
C LYS A 199 0.94 -11.72 -15.26
N ASP A 200 0.11 -11.92 -14.25
CA ASP A 200 -1.33 -11.59 -14.28
C ASP A 200 -1.66 -10.23 -13.65
N SER A 201 -0.62 -9.51 -13.22
CA SER A 201 -0.71 -8.18 -12.65
C SER A 201 -1.27 -7.20 -13.67
N TRP A 202 -2.23 -6.38 -13.24
CA TRP A 202 -2.70 -5.17 -13.92
C TRP A 202 -1.57 -4.34 -14.57
N ILE A 203 -0.33 -4.38 -14.05
CA ILE A 203 0.88 -3.80 -14.65
C ILE A 203 1.13 -4.36 -16.05
N LEU A 204 1.10 -5.69 -16.22
CA LEU A 204 1.35 -6.36 -17.49
C LEU A 204 0.09 -6.48 -18.35
N ASN A 205 -1.09 -6.62 -17.75
CA ASN A 205 -2.35 -6.63 -18.49
C ASN A 205 -2.67 -5.27 -19.14
N LYS A 206 -2.41 -4.12 -18.49
CA LYS A 206 -2.49 -2.80 -19.16
C LYS A 206 -1.53 -2.68 -20.34
N ILE A 207 -0.30 -3.19 -20.19
CA ILE A 207 0.70 -3.21 -21.28
C ILE A 207 0.23 -4.10 -22.43
N LYS A 208 -0.33 -5.28 -22.14
CA LYS A 208 -0.81 -6.23 -23.16
C LYS A 208 -2.01 -5.67 -23.94
N THR A 209 -2.97 -5.04 -23.25
CA THR A 209 -4.12 -4.38 -23.88
C THR A 209 -3.69 -3.20 -24.76
N ALA A 210 -2.75 -2.37 -24.29
CA ALA A 210 -2.19 -1.28 -25.09
C ALA A 210 -1.43 -1.78 -26.33
N ARG A 211 -0.67 -2.87 -26.20
CA ARG A 211 0.10 -3.47 -27.30
C ARG A 211 -0.81 -4.11 -28.35
N SER A 212 -1.92 -4.74 -27.94
CA SER A 212 -2.95 -5.25 -28.86
C SER A 212 -3.69 -4.12 -29.59
N ALA A 213 -3.92 -2.98 -28.93
CA ALA A 213 -4.51 -1.80 -29.58
C ALA A 213 -3.55 -1.21 -30.63
N LEU A 214 -2.26 -1.01 -30.30
CA LEU A 214 -1.25 -0.50 -31.24
C LEU A 214 -0.99 -1.47 -32.42
N GLY A 215 -1.03 -2.78 -32.18
CA GLY A 215 -0.93 -3.78 -33.25
C GLY A 215 -2.13 -3.79 -34.20
N ALA A 216 -3.31 -3.36 -33.75
CA ALA A 216 -4.48 -3.19 -34.61
C ALA A 216 -4.43 -1.90 -35.45
N PHE A 217 -3.74 -0.85 -34.99
CA PHE A 217 -3.52 0.39 -35.75
C PHE A 217 -2.55 0.21 -36.93
N LEU A 218 -1.58 -0.71 -36.84
CA LEU A 218 -0.63 -0.98 -37.92
C LEU A 218 -1.21 -1.82 -39.08
N ILE A 219 -2.48 -2.23 -39.02
CA ILE A 219 -3.16 -2.99 -40.09
C ILE A 219 -4.01 -2.08 -41.00
N PHE A 220 -4.21 -0.81 -40.62
CA PHE A 220 -4.99 0.14 -41.42
C PHE A 220 -4.21 1.46 -41.62
N GLU A 221 -3.06 1.38 -42.28
CA GLU A 221 -2.61 2.52 -43.09
C GLU A 221 -3.34 2.47 -44.42
N THR A 222 -4.48 3.14 -44.52
CA THR A 222 -4.86 3.92 -45.71
C THR A 222 -6.04 4.83 -45.39
N GLU A 223 -5.85 6.09 -45.78
CA GLU A 223 -6.83 7.16 -46.01
C GLU A 223 -7.23 8.07 -44.84
N GLU A 224 -7.16 9.36 -45.16
CA GLU A 224 -7.24 10.55 -44.33
C GLU A 224 -8.67 10.83 -43.84
N ASP A 225 -8.83 11.20 -42.56
CA ASP A 225 -9.89 12.12 -42.09
C ASP A 225 -9.47 12.80 -40.77
N PRO A 226 -9.44 14.14 -40.66
CA PRO A 226 -8.97 14.83 -39.48
C PRO A 226 -10.15 15.16 -38.54
N GLN A 227 -10.60 14.20 -37.73
CA GLN A 227 -11.16 14.43 -36.38
C GLN A 227 -11.13 13.13 -35.56
N THR A 228 -10.07 12.95 -34.77
CA THR A 228 -9.98 11.87 -33.78
C THR A 228 -10.27 12.43 -32.39
N GLU A 229 -11.52 12.33 -31.96
CA GLU A 229 -11.82 12.23 -30.52
C GLU A 229 -11.25 10.88 -30.01
N PRO A 230 -10.61 10.82 -28.83
CA PRO A 230 -10.24 9.55 -28.25
C PRO A 230 -11.52 8.80 -27.83
N LEU A 231 -11.79 7.68 -28.49
CA LEU A 231 -12.78 6.68 -28.11
C LEU A 231 -12.39 6.00 -26.77
N LEU A 232 -12.53 6.74 -25.67
CA LEU A 232 -12.64 6.20 -24.32
C LEU A 232 -14.11 6.33 -23.92
N GLY A 233 -14.87 5.24 -24.06
CA GLY A 233 -16.26 5.20 -23.60
C GLY A 233 -16.34 5.44 -22.07
N PRO A 234 -17.44 6.04 -21.58
CA PRO A 234 -17.63 6.27 -20.16
C PRO A 234 -17.92 4.93 -19.47
N GLY A 235 -17.07 4.52 -18.52
CA GLY A 235 -17.22 3.24 -17.79
C GLY A 235 -15.95 2.44 -17.54
N MET A 236 -14.75 3.01 -17.77
CA MET A 236 -13.47 2.43 -17.38
C MET A 236 -12.81 3.25 -16.26
N ASP A 237 -13.58 3.55 -15.23
CA ASP A 237 -13.20 4.40 -14.08
C ASP A 237 -12.47 3.58 -13.00
N GLY A 238 -11.88 2.43 -13.38
CA GLY A 238 -11.02 1.60 -12.55
C GLY A 238 -9.63 2.22 -12.45
N ASP A 239 -9.54 3.46 -11.99
CA ASP A 239 -8.27 4.09 -11.68
C ASP A 239 -7.77 3.54 -10.34
N GLY A 240 -6.76 2.67 -10.41
CA GLY A 240 -5.95 2.27 -9.27
C GLY A 240 -5.18 3.46 -8.68
N ALA A 241 -3.93 3.26 -8.27
CA ALA A 241 -3.08 4.36 -7.77
C ALA A 241 -2.82 5.50 -8.80
N SER A 242 -3.34 5.37 -10.03
CA SER A 242 -3.19 6.29 -11.15
C SER A 242 -3.68 7.71 -10.91
N GLY A 243 -4.65 7.91 -10.01
CA GLY A 243 -5.21 9.22 -9.67
C GLY A 243 -4.57 9.91 -8.45
N TRP A 244 -3.50 9.34 -7.86
CA TRP A 244 -2.94 9.87 -6.63
C TRP A 244 -2.10 11.13 -6.88
N LYS A 245 -2.32 12.17 -6.06
CA LYS A 245 -1.41 13.33 -6.01
C LYS A 245 -0.22 12.99 -5.12
N ILE A 246 0.92 12.69 -5.74
CA ILE A 246 2.16 12.29 -5.07
C ILE A 246 3.22 13.35 -5.31
N LYS A 247 3.82 13.89 -4.24
CA LYS A 247 4.92 14.86 -4.34
C LYS A 247 6.25 14.20 -4.65
N GLN A 248 6.57 13.11 -3.96
CA GLN A 248 7.86 12.43 -4.11
C GLN A 248 7.69 10.93 -4.27
N ILE A 249 8.50 10.34 -5.16
CA ILE A 249 8.63 8.89 -5.31
C ILE A 249 10.08 8.53 -5.04
N LYS A 250 10.31 7.62 -4.10
CA LYS A 250 11.63 7.10 -3.74
C LYS A 250 11.66 5.60 -3.97
N MET A 251 12.68 5.14 -4.66
CA MET A 251 12.88 3.74 -4.97
C MET A 251 14.28 3.33 -4.54
N GLU A 252 14.37 2.27 -3.76
CA GLU A 252 15.64 1.74 -3.26
C GLU A 252 15.75 0.26 -3.63
N ASN A 253 16.88 -0.17 -4.18
CA ASN A 253 17.14 -1.57 -4.57
C ASN A 253 16.02 -2.17 -5.44
N SER A 254 15.34 -1.32 -6.22
CA SER A 254 14.07 -1.65 -6.88
C SER A 254 14.15 -1.47 -8.38
N THR A 255 13.31 -2.21 -9.11
CA THR A 255 13.17 -2.06 -10.55
C THR A 255 12.28 -0.88 -10.90
N VAL A 256 12.68 -0.07 -11.87
CA VAL A 256 11.84 1.04 -12.38
C VAL A 256 10.53 0.55 -12.99
N LEU A 257 10.46 -0.73 -13.38
CA LEU A 257 9.25 -1.35 -13.90
C LEU A 257 8.11 -1.37 -12.88
N ALA A 258 8.41 -1.26 -11.57
CA ALA A 258 7.39 -1.19 -10.52
C ALA A 258 6.50 0.06 -10.65
N LEU A 259 6.98 1.10 -11.35
CA LEU A 259 6.21 2.31 -11.61
C LEU A 259 5.24 2.17 -12.78
N LYS A 260 5.36 1.14 -13.63
CA LYS A 260 4.43 0.92 -14.74
C LYS A 260 3.03 0.70 -14.16
N GLY A 261 2.15 1.69 -14.35
CA GLY A 261 0.78 1.69 -13.84
C GLY A 261 0.52 2.61 -12.64
N ILE A 262 1.55 3.07 -11.92
CA ILE A 262 1.39 3.97 -10.77
C ILE A 262 1.02 5.39 -11.22
N ARG A 263 1.45 5.79 -12.41
CA ARG A 263 1.18 7.12 -12.97
C ARG A 263 0.69 7.02 -14.41
N THR A 264 -0.62 6.90 -14.58
CA THR A 264 -1.26 7.05 -15.90
C THR A 264 -1.90 8.42 -16.07
N ASP A 265 -2.13 9.16 -14.98
CA ASP A 265 -2.60 10.55 -15.06
C ASP A 265 -1.44 11.52 -15.36
N LYS A 266 -1.64 12.34 -16.38
CA LYS A 266 -0.70 13.34 -16.90
C LYS A 266 -0.76 14.67 -16.11
N SER A 267 -1.67 14.80 -15.15
CA SER A 267 -1.98 16.08 -14.49
C SER A 267 -1.06 16.45 -13.32
N CYS A 268 -0.48 15.47 -12.62
CA CYS A 268 0.30 15.73 -11.41
C CYS A 268 1.77 16.04 -11.71
N VAL A 269 2.32 17.07 -11.06
CA VAL A 269 3.76 17.41 -11.09
C VAL A 269 4.45 16.74 -9.92
N LEU A 270 5.55 16.04 -10.19
CA LEU A 270 6.39 15.44 -9.15
C LEU A 270 7.47 16.43 -8.73
N ASP A 271 7.58 16.66 -7.41
CA ASP A 271 8.66 17.45 -6.84
C ASP A 271 9.99 16.70 -6.94
N ARG A 272 9.98 15.37 -6.68
CA ARG A 272 11.18 14.55 -6.72
C ARG A 272 10.93 13.08 -7.10
N PHE A 273 11.70 12.57 -8.04
CA PHE A 273 11.89 11.13 -8.27
C PHE A 273 13.33 10.75 -7.91
N GLU A 274 13.48 9.77 -7.03
CA GLU A 274 14.78 9.27 -6.60
C GLU A 274 14.83 7.76 -6.75
N LEU A 275 15.86 7.26 -7.45
CA LEU A 275 16.16 5.83 -7.56
C LEU A 275 17.59 5.58 -7.10
N THR A 276 17.74 4.87 -5.99
CA THR A 276 19.03 4.48 -5.43
C THR A 276 19.24 2.97 -5.59
N ASN A 277 20.46 2.58 -5.98
CA ASN A 277 20.86 1.18 -6.18
C ASN A 277 19.91 0.41 -7.13
N PRO A 278 19.73 0.83 -8.38
CA PRO A 278 18.90 0.08 -9.33
C PRO A 278 19.39 -1.37 -9.48
N THR A 279 18.48 -2.26 -9.84
CA THR A 279 18.83 -3.67 -10.06
C THR A 279 19.87 -3.81 -11.18
N LYS A 280 20.79 -4.77 -11.06
CA LYS A 280 21.79 -5.05 -12.11
C LYS A 280 21.16 -5.33 -13.48
N LYS A 281 19.94 -5.89 -13.47
CA LYS A 281 19.17 -6.15 -14.67
C LYS A 281 18.76 -4.86 -15.36
N ASP A 282 18.25 -3.88 -14.62
CA ASP A 282 17.85 -2.59 -15.20
C ASP A 282 19.06 -1.77 -15.64
N MET A 283 20.19 -1.87 -14.93
CA MET A 283 21.45 -1.22 -15.32
C MET A 283 22.02 -1.69 -16.66
N ASN A 284 21.73 -2.94 -17.05
CA ASN A 284 22.29 -3.58 -18.24
C ASN A 284 21.26 -3.74 -19.37
N ARG A 285 20.02 -3.29 -19.16
CA ARG A 285 18.94 -3.45 -20.12
C ARG A 285 18.91 -2.24 -21.06
N VAL A 286 18.87 -2.51 -22.36
CA VAL A 286 18.49 -1.51 -23.36
C VAL A 286 16.96 -1.44 -23.36
N PHE A 287 16.41 -0.27 -23.07
CA PHE A 287 14.97 -0.04 -23.11
C PHE A 287 14.59 0.51 -24.50
N GLU A 288 13.76 -0.24 -25.23
CA GLU A 288 13.12 0.28 -26.44
C GLU A 288 12.18 1.45 -26.07
N ALA A 289 11.88 2.32 -27.04
CA ALA A 289 11.10 3.54 -26.77
C ALA A 289 9.69 3.25 -26.22
N ASP A 290 9.08 2.14 -26.62
CA ASP A 290 7.79 1.63 -26.13
C ASP A 290 7.89 0.94 -24.75
N GLU A 291 9.10 0.62 -24.30
CA GLU A 291 9.36 0.02 -23.00
C GLU A 291 9.66 1.04 -21.89
N ARG A 292 9.85 2.31 -22.25
CA ARG A 292 10.16 3.39 -21.30
C ARG A 292 9.05 3.55 -20.25
N VAL A 293 9.46 3.87 -19.03
CA VAL A 293 8.57 4.12 -17.91
C VAL A 293 8.21 5.60 -17.88
N TYR A 294 6.92 5.90 -18.08
CA TYR A 294 6.43 7.28 -18.02
C TYR A 294 6.30 7.77 -16.57
N LEU A 295 6.97 8.87 -16.23
CA LEU A 295 6.91 9.50 -14.90
C LEU A 295 5.99 10.73 -14.84
N GLY A 296 5.54 11.24 -15.99
CA GLY A 296 4.78 12.48 -16.04
C GLY A 296 5.66 13.73 -16.01
N LYS A 297 5.12 14.80 -15.42
CA LYS A 297 5.85 16.06 -15.20
C LYS A 297 6.70 15.99 -13.94
N ILE A 298 7.92 16.48 -14.02
CA ILE A 298 8.86 16.55 -12.89
C ILE A 298 9.57 17.89 -12.87
N LYS A 299 9.79 18.47 -11.69
CA LYS A 299 10.49 19.75 -11.55
C LYS A 299 11.93 19.67 -12.05
N GLN A 300 12.48 20.79 -12.52
CA GLN A 300 13.78 20.90 -13.20
C GLN A 300 15.00 20.39 -12.40
N ASN A 301 14.86 20.16 -11.08
CA ASN A 301 15.89 19.52 -10.22
C ASN A 301 15.35 18.31 -9.43
N GLY A 302 14.19 17.80 -9.83
CA GLY A 302 13.49 16.73 -9.14
C GLY A 302 13.99 15.33 -9.51
N LEU A 303 14.75 15.17 -10.59
CA LEU A 303 15.19 13.85 -11.06
C LEU A 303 16.55 13.49 -10.45
N ALA A 304 16.59 12.41 -9.66
CA ALA A 304 17.80 11.85 -9.06
C ALA A 304 17.91 10.35 -9.38
N VAL A 305 18.44 10.03 -10.56
CA VAL A 305 18.57 8.65 -11.06
C VAL A 305 19.96 8.41 -11.66
N PRO A 306 20.46 7.17 -11.71
CA PRO A 306 21.70 6.86 -12.44
C PRO A 306 21.53 7.09 -13.96
N PRO A 307 22.58 7.57 -14.67
CA PRO A 307 22.47 7.90 -16.10
C PRO A 307 21.98 6.75 -16.99
N SER A 308 22.37 5.51 -16.69
CA SER A 308 21.91 4.31 -17.41
C SER A 308 20.41 4.05 -17.30
N ILE A 309 19.76 4.58 -16.25
CA ILE A 309 18.32 4.45 -16.04
C ILE A 309 17.57 5.63 -16.66
N GLU A 310 18.21 6.77 -16.86
CA GLU A 310 17.56 7.96 -17.42
C GLU A 310 16.97 7.67 -18.82
N GLU A 311 17.67 6.90 -19.64
CA GLU A 311 17.20 6.46 -20.96
C GLU A 311 15.97 5.54 -20.91
N ALA A 312 15.73 4.90 -19.75
CA ALA A 312 14.57 4.05 -19.49
C ALA A 312 13.32 4.84 -19.09
N LEU A 313 13.44 6.15 -18.88
CA LEU A 313 12.37 7.00 -18.37
C LEU A 313 11.82 7.91 -19.48
N SER A 314 10.54 8.23 -19.40
CA SER A 314 9.90 9.27 -20.20
C SER A 314 9.25 10.27 -19.26
N TYR A 315 9.65 11.54 -19.36
CA TYR A 315 9.19 12.59 -18.46
C TYR A 315 9.26 13.97 -19.15
N THR A 316 8.56 14.94 -18.58
CA THR A 316 8.61 16.35 -19.01
C THR A 316 9.13 17.19 -17.86
N LEU A 317 10.20 17.95 -18.09
CA LEU A 317 10.71 18.89 -17.11
C LEU A 317 9.84 20.15 -17.07
N VAL A 318 9.52 20.60 -15.86
CA VAL A 318 8.75 21.81 -15.60
C VAL A 318 9.49 22.71 -14.60
N ASP A 319 9.13 23.99 -14.60
CA ASP A 319 9.61 24.95 -13.60
C ASP A 319 9.08 24.64 -12.18
N GLU A 320 9.42 25.46 -11.19
CA GLU A 320 8.98 25.28 -9.81
C GLU A 320 7.47 25.46 -9.63
N GLU A 321 6.84 26.23 -10.52
CA GLU A 321 5.41 26.49 -10.60
C GLU A 321 4.65 25.39 -11.37
N GLY A 322 5.35 24.47 -12.06
CA GLY A 322 4.78 23.36 -12.82
C GLY A 322 4.46 23.67 -14.29
N ASN A 323 4.92 24.80 -14.81
CA ASN A 323 4.80 25.16 -16.22
C ASN A 323 5.90 24.51 -17.06
N ASN A 324 5.59 24.25 -18.33
CA ASN A 324 6.58 23.72 -19.25
C ASN A 324 7.73 24.72 -19.42
N LEU A 325 8.97 24.22 -19.39
CA LEU A 325 10.13 25.04 -19.69
C LEU A 325 9.99 25.57 -21.12
N VAL A 326 10.02 26.89 -21.27
CA VAL A 326 9.95 27.54 -22.58
C VAL A 326 11.19 27.12 -23.36
N SER A 327 10.96 26.50 -24.52
CA SER A 327 11.97 25.94 -25.44
C SER A 327 12.94 26.96 -25.99
#